data_AF-A0AAP0RNP0-F1
#
_entry.id   AF-A0AAP0RNP0-F1
#
_cell.length_a   1.000
_cell.length_b   1.000
_cell.length_c   1.000
_cell.angle_alpha   90.00
_cell.angle_beta   90.00
_cell.angle_gamma   90.00
#
_symmetry.space_group_name_H-M   'P 1'
#
loop_
_entity.id
_entity.type
_entity.pdbx_description
1 polymer ?
#
loop_
_entity_poly.entity_id
_entity_poly.type
_entity_poly.pdbx_seq_one_letter_code
_entity_poly.pdbx_strand_id
1 'polypeptide(L)'
;MLPDSSTDLEDVNAIRDIKQVYNITRNWQGDPCVPSNYSWDGLNCSYNINPSKIISLNLASTGLTGKIASSFSNLKSIESLDLSNNDLTGPVPEFFAQLPSLRILNFTRNKLSGSIPQAVRKKMEDGSLFLSAKENPNLCQSASCEGKKKFVIPVVASVLALILLSTLVMIFCYCKRKRQRVDLVAEFNIEGSLKSKNQEFTYSELMRITNNFKTVIGEGGFGKVYLGTLTNWQSSCHQVAFCIIEPRS
;
A
#
# COMPACT_ATOMS: atom_id res chain seq x y z
N MET A 1 52.59 9.36 -2.57
CA MET A 1 52.77 9.44 -4.03
C MET A 1 54.11 8.81 -4.37
N LEU A 2 54.18 7.89 -5.34
CA LEU A 2 55.46 7.39 -5.86
C LEU A 2 56.02 8.49 -6.77
N PRO A 3 57.23 9.04 -6.52
CA PRO A 3 57.74 10.18 -7.26
C PRO A 3 58.01 9.93 -8.75
N ASP A 4 58.22 8.67 -9.16
CA ASP A 4 58.61 8.30 -10.53
C ASP A 4 57.90 7.04 -11.02
N SER A 5 56.56 7.07 -11.07
CA SER A 5 55.79 6.00 -11.71
C SER A 5 55.99 6.06 -13.23
N SER A 6 56.42 4.96 -13.84
CA SER A 6 56.49 4.83 -15.31
C SER A 6 55.11 4.49 -15.92
N THR A 7 54.19 4.03 -15.07
CA THR A 7 52.76 4.02 -15.37
C THR A 7 52.17 5.42 -15.25
N ASP A 8 51.22 5.73 -16.13
CA ASP A 8 50.46 6.98 -16.16
C ASP A 8 49.89 7.30 -14.77
N LEU A 9 50.07 8.55 -14.35
CA LEU A 9 49.76 8.97 -13.00
C LEU A 9 48.25 8.92 -12.70
N GLU A 10 47.39 9.18 -13.69
CA GLU A 10 45.94 9.08 -13.49
C GLU A 10 45.52 7.63 -13.28
N ASP A 11 46.10 6.70 -14.03
CA ASP A 11 45.86 5.26 -13.87
C ASP A 11 46.32 4.76 -12.50
N VAL A 12 47.50 5.20 -12.06
CA VAL A 12 48.07 4.86 -10.75
C VAL A 12 47.19 5.37 -9.61
N ASN A 13 46.69 6.60 -9.71
CA ASN A 13 45.80 7.15 -8.69
C ASN A 13 44.45 6.43 -8.71
N ALA A 14 43.88 6.20 -9.90
CA ALA A 14 42.62 5.50 -10.06
C ALA A 14 42.64 4.10 -9.44
N ILE A 15 43.68 3.31 -9.72
CA ILE A 15 43.78 1.95 -9.20
C ILE A 15 44.04 1.89 -7.70
N ARG A 16 44.76 2.86 -7.15
CA ARG A 16 44.96 2.99 -5.69
C ARG A 16 43.67 3.36 -4.98
N ASP A 17 42.90 4.27 -5.55
CA ASP A 17 41.58 4.63 -5.03
C ASP A 17 40.65 3.43 -5.08
N ILE A 18 40.61 2.69 -6.19
CA ILE A 18 39.82 1.44 -6.31
C ILE A 18 40.25 0.44 -5.24
N LYS A 19 41.55 0.24 -5.05
CA LYS A 19 42.09 -0.64 -4.00
C LYS A 19 41.61 -0.23 -2.61
N GLN A 20 41.64 1.07 -2.32
CA GLN A 20 41.22 1.62 -1.03
C GLN A 20 39.71 1.52 -0.82
N VAL A 21 38.91 1.88 -1.82
CA VAL A 21 37.43 1.88 -1.73
C VAL A 21 36.90 0.48 -1.45
N TYR A 22 37.48 -0.55 -2.07
CA TYR A 22 37.01 -1.92 -1.93
C TYR A 22 37.86 -2.79 -1.00
N ASN A 23 38.87 -2.23 -0.34
CA ASN A 23 39.81 -2.97 0.51
C ASN A 23 40.41 -4.21 -0.17
N ILE A 24 40.87 -4.07 -1.42
CA ILE A 24 41.40 -5.20 -2.21
C ILE A 24 42.73 -5.69 -1.61
N THR A 25 42.79 -6.98 -1.27
CA THR A 25 43.93 -7.63 -0.56
C THR A 25 44.97 -8.27 -1.50
N ARG A 26 44.94 -7.97 -2.80
CA ARG A 26 45.93 -8.47 -3.77
C ARG A 26 47.34 -7.94 -3.49
N ASN A 27 48.34 -8.56 -4.12
CA ASN A 27 49.76 -8.19 -4.10
C ASN A 27 50.08 -6.87 -4.84
N TRP A 28 49.18 -5.90 -4.79
CA TRP A 28 49.28 -4.61 -5.47
C TRP A 28 50.18 -3.66 -4.68
N GLN A 29 51.49 -3.71 -4.94
CA GLN A 29 52.50 -2.87 -4.31
C GLN A 29 53.41 -2.27 -5.38
N GLY A 30 53.86 -1.02 -5.20
CA GLY A 30 54.74 -0.34 -6.15
C GLY A 30 54.02 0.29 -7.35
N ASP A 31 54.67 0.23 -8.52
CA ASP A 31 54.14 0.67 -9.81
C ASP A 31 53.21 -0.41 -10.40
N PRO A 32 52.01 -0.08 -10.91
CA PRO A 32 51.04 -1.07 -11.36
C PRO A 32 51.45 -1.87 -12.60
N CYS A 33 52.19 -1.27 -13.53
CA CYS A 33 52.53 -1.90 -14.82
C CYS A 33 54.00 -2.25 -14.95
N VAL A 34 54.93 -1.52 -14.33
CA VAL A 34 56.37 -1.74 -14.54
C VAL A 34 57.09 -2.25 -13.29
N PRO A 35 58.00 -3.24 -13.43
CA PRO A 35 58.42 -3.88 -14.68
C PRO A 35 57.33 -4.80 -15.27
N SER A 36 57.28 -4.95 -16.59
CA SER A 36 56.17 -5.61 -17.30
C SER A 36 55.94 -7.08 -16.92
N ASN A 37 56.98 -7.77 -16.41
CA ASN A 37 56.89 -9.13 -15.89
C ASN A 37 56.38 -9.22 -14.44
N TYR A 38 56.21 -8.08 -13.77
CA TYR A 38 55.71 -7.96 -12.40
C TYR A 38 54.54 -6.98 -12.30
N SER A 39 53.79 -6.79 -13.39
CA SER A 39 52.54 -6.02 -13.35
C SER A 39 51.60 -6.65 -12.31
N TRP A 40 50.80 -5.79 -11.67
CA TRP A 40 49.88 -6.21 -10.63
C TRP A 40 48.91 -7.29 -11.11
N ASP A 41 48.58 -8.24 -10.23
CA ASP A 41 47.71 -9.36 -10.58
C ASP A 41 46.32 -8.89 -11.05
N GLY A 42 45.89 -9.42 -12.19
CA GLY A 42 44.65 -9.08 -12.89
C GLY A 42 44.68 -7.76 -13.67
N LEU A 43 45.84 -7.11 -13.81
CA LEU A 43 46.03 -5.96 -14.69
C LEU A 43 46.79 -6.35 -15.96
N ASN A 44 46.44 -5.70 -17.07
CA ASN A 44 47.25 -5.70 -18.28
C ASN A 44 47.47 -4.26 -18.74
N CYS A 45 48.68 -3.98 -19.23
CA CYS A 45 49.10 -2.63 -19.59
C CYS A 45 49.61 -2.56 -21.03
N SER A 46 49.47 -1.38 -21.62
CA SER A 46 50.08 -1.02 -22.89
C SER A 46 51.49 -0.50 -22.62
N TYR A 47 52.48 -1.23 -23.14
CA TYR A 47 53.92 -0.92 -23.00
C TYR A 47 54.51 -0.23 -24.24
N ASN A 48 53.74 -0.14 -25.33
CA ASN A 48 54.11 0.58 -26.54
C ASN A 48 53.85 2.10 -26.45
N ILE A 49 53.31 2.57 -25.32
CA ILE A 49 53.03 3.97 -25.03
C ILE A 49 53.79 4.33 -23.75
N ASN A 50 54.39 5.53 -23.72
CA ASN A 50 55.09 6.08 -22.56
C ASN A 50 54.42 7.41 -22.15
N PRO A 51 53.89 7.53 -20.92
CA PRO A 51 53.88 6.54 -19.85
C PRO A 51 52.97 5.33 -20.17
N SER A 52 53.27 4.17 -19.56
CA SER A 52 52.46 2.96 -19.73
C SER A 52 51.06 3.16 -19.17
N LYS A 53 50.04 2.60 -19.84
CA LYS A 53 48.63 2.77 -19.44
C LYS A 53 47.94 1.44 -19.19
N ILE A 54 46.99 1.40 -18.27
CA ILE A 54 46.16 0.23 -17.95
C ILE A 54 45.11 0.07 -19.05
N ILE A 55 45.11 -1.09 -19.71
CA ILE A 55 44.19 -1.44 -20.79
C ILE A 55 43.22 -2.56 -20.42
N SER A 56 43.54 -3.38 -19.41
CA SER A 56 42.62 -4.36 -18.87
C SER A 56 42.72 -4.47 -17.36
N LEU A 57 41.57 -4.64 -16.71
CA LEU A 57 41.44 -4.84 -15.28
C LEU A 57 40.41 -5.93 -14.99
N ASN A 58 40.86 -6.99 -14.35
CA ASN A 58 40.04 -8.10 -13.89
C ASN A 58 39.95 -8.11 -12.37
N LEU A 59 38.76 -7.74 -11.85
CA LEU A 59 38.39 -7.82 -10.44
C LEU A 59 37.23 -8.80 -10.23
N ALA A 60 37.07 -9.77 -11.12
CA ALA A 60 36.06 -10.81 -10.95
C ALA A 60 36.32 -11.60 -9.66
N SER A 61 35.25 -11.94 -8.93
CA SER A 61 35.33 -12.76 -7.70
C SER A 61 36.30 -12.20 -6.64
N THR A 62 36.35 -10.88 -6.45
CA THR A 62 37.20 -10.23 -5.44
C THR A 62 36.43 -9.76 -4.20
N GLY A 63 35.14 -10.07 -4.12
CA GLY A 63 34.29 -9.70 -2.98
C GLY A 63 33.99 -8.19 -2.94
N LEU A 64 33.99 -7.51 -4.10
CA LEU A 64 33.66 -6.08 -4.15
C LEU A 64 32.22 -5.87 -3.66
N THR A 65 32.01 -4.87 -2.80
CA THR A 65 30.70 -4.49 -2.26
C THR A 65 30.46 -2.99 -2.47
N GLY A 66 29.23 -2.53 -2.25
CA GLY A 66 28.90 -1.10 -2.40
C GLY A 66 28.69 -0.69 -3.85
N LYS A 67 28.78 0.61 -4.15
CA LYS A 67 28.53 1.14 -5.50
C LYS A 67 29.80 1.10 -6.35
N ILE A 68 29.62 1.06 -7.68
CA ILE A 68 30.73 1.22 -8.62
C ILE A 68 31.39 2.59 -8.41
N ALA A 69 32.64 2.59 -7.96
CA ALA A 69 33.45 3.77 -7.67
C ALA A 69 33.66 4.66 -8.91
N SER A 70 33.66 5.98 -8.73
CA SER A 70 33.92 6.93 -9.82
C SER A 70 35.35 6.86 -10.33
N SER A 71 36.32 6.40 -9.54
CA SER A 71 37.73 6.31 -9.97
C SER A 71 37.94 5.45 -11.22
N PHE A 72 37.03 4.51 -11.54
CA PHE A 72 37.05 3.79 -12.82
C PHE A 72 36.91 4.72 -14.05
N SER A 73 36.34 5.92 -13.90
CA SER A 73 36.21 6.90 -15.00
C SER A 73 37.55 7.48 -15.46
N ASN A 74 38.61 7.35 -14.64
CA ASN A 74 39.92 7.92 -14.92
C ASN A 74 40.81 6.99 -15.76
N LEU A 75 40.46 5.69 -15.86
CA LEU A 75 41.19 4.73 -16.69
C LEU A 75 40.85 4.92 -18.18
N LYS A 76 41.28 6.02 -18.80
CA LYS A 76 40.84 6.41 -20.15
C LYS A 76 41.23 5.43 -21.26
N SER A 77 42.30 4.67 -21.05
CA SER A 77 42.78 3.67 -22.00
C SER A 77 42.23 2.27 -21.74
N ILE A 78 41.35 2.08 -20.76
CA ILE A 78 40.78 0.77 -20.47
C ILE A 78 39.96 0.25 -21.66
N GLU A 79 40.26 -0.96 -22.08
CA GLU A 79 39.59 -1.68 -23.17
C GLU A 79 38.68 -2.78 -22.63
N SER A 80 39.10 -3.43 -21.54
CA SER A 80 38.40 -4.55 -20.92
C SER A 80 38.34 -4.40 -19.41
N LEU A 81 37.11 -4.39 -18.86
CA LEU A 81 36.86 -4.32 -17.43
C LEU A 81 35.92 -5.44 -17.00
N ASP A 82 36.42 -6.33 -16.13
CA ASP A 82 35.63 -7.41 -15.54
C ASP A 82 35.41 -7.17 -14.04
N LEU A 83 34.15 -6.96 -13.66
CA LEU A 83 33.67 -6.78 -12.30
C LEU A 83 32.67 -7.88 -11.90
N SER A 84 32.61 -8.99 -12.65
CA SER A 84 31.65 -10.07 -12.45
C SER A 84 31.84 -10.86 -11.17
N ASN A 85 30.80 -11.55 -10.72
CA ASN A 85 30.82 -12.40 -9.53
C ASN A 85 31.24 -11.62 -8.27
N ASN A 86 30.61 -10.46 -8.03
CA ASN A 86 30.83 -9.64 -6.85
C ASN A 86 29.48 -9.28 -6.22
N ASP A 87 29.50 -8.47 -5.16
CA ASP A 87 28.34 -7.99 -4.43
C ASP A 87 28.10 -6.48 -4.66
N LEU A 88 28.44 -5.98 -5.85
CA LEU A 88 28.25 -4.57 -6.22
C LEU A 88 26.75 -4.24 -6.29
N THR A 89 26.39 -3.04 -5.84
CA THR A 89 25.02 -2.54 -5.70
C THR A 89 24.86 -1.16 -6.35
N GLY A 90 23.61 -0.68 -6.45
CA GLY A 90 23.31 0.62 -7.03
C GLY A 90 23.23 0.61 -8.56
N PRO A 91 23.11 1.79 -9.19
CA PRO A 91 22.97 1.90 -10.65
C PRO A 91 24.30 1.69 -11.38
N VAL A 92 24.21 1.30 -12.65
CA VAL A 92 25.36 1.35 -13.58
C VAL A 92 25.67 2.83 -13.88
N PRO A 93 26.88 3.33 -13.59
CA PRO A 93 27.27 4.69 -13.88
C PRO A 93 27.30 5.02 -15.39
N GLU A 94 26.93 6.26 -15.72
CA GLU A 94 26.94 6.73 -17.12
C GLU A 94 28.36 6.95 -17.67
N PHE A 95 29.36 7.15 -16.81
CA PHE A 95 30.74 7.40 -17.23
C PHE A 95 31.34 6.27 -18.08
N PHE A 96 30.80 5.04 -18.01
CA PHE A 96 31.25 3.94 -18.86
C PHE A 96 31.07 4.24 -20.36
N ALA A 97 30.10 5.09 -20.72
CA ALA A 97 29.94 5.55 -22.09
C ALA A 97 31.02 6.56 -22.52
N GLN A 98 31.63 7.26 -21.56
CA GLN A 98 32.65 8.29 -21.78
C GLN A 98 34.07 7.72 -21.83
N LEU A 99 34.24 6.43 -21.59
CA LEU A 99 35.53 5.75 -21.75
C LEU A 99 35.75 5.43 -23.24
N PRO A 100 36.74 6.07 -23.89
CA PRO A 100 36.88 6.04 -25.34
C PRO A 100 37.29 4.66 -25.86
N SER A 101 38.15 3.96 -25.12
CA SER A 101 38.72 2.67 -25.53
C SER A 101 37.91 1.45 -25.06
N LEU A 102 36.90 1.64 -24.20
CA LEU A 102 36.20 0.53 -23.55
C LEU A 102 35.36 -0.26 -24.55
N ARG A 103 35.68 -1.54 -24.70
CA ARG A 103 35.06 -2.51 -25.62
C ARG A 103 34.39 -3.66 -24.89
N ILE A 104 34.88 -4.05 -23.72
CA ILE A 104 34.36 -5.18 -22.95
C ILE A 104 34.07 -4.72 -21.53
N LEU A 105 32.82 -4.88 -21.09
CA LEU A 105 32.38 -4.55 -19.75
C LEU A 105 31.53 -5.70 -19.18
N ASN A 106 31.94 -6.25 -18.04
CA ASN A 106 31.27 -7.39 -17.43
C ASN A 106 30.84 -7.09 -15.99
N PHE A 107 29.53 -7.12 -15.75
CA PHE A 107 28.88 -6.99 -14.44
C PHE A 107 28.10 -8.24 -14.04
N THR A 108 28.28 -9.36 -14.75
CA THR A 108 27.51 -10.59 -14.53
C THR A 108 27.58 -11.01 -13.07
N ARG A 109 26.46 -11.48 -12.49
CA ARG A 109 26.39 -11.92 -11.07
C ARG A 109 26.83 -10.83 -10.10
N ASN A 110 26.03 -9.77 -10.03
CA ASN A 110 26.13 -8.72 -9.03
C ASN A 110 24.71 -8.37 -8.51
N LYS A 111 24.62 -7.36 -7.65
CA LYS A 111 23.36 -6.84 -7.08
C LYS A 111 23.04 -5.44 -7.62
N LEU A 112 23.45 -5.15 -8.86
CA LEU A 112 23.17 -3.87 -9.51
C LEU A 112 21.65 -3.69 -9.73
N SER A 113 21.22 -2.44 -9.79
CA SER A 113 19.81 -2.06 -9.78
C SER A 113 19.52 -0.89 -10.71
N GLY A 114 18.26 -0.73 -11.13
CA GLY A 114 17.86 0.37 -12.01
C GLY A 114 18.10 0.05 -13.48
N SER A 115 18.08 1.06 -14.34
CA SER A 115 18.24 0.87 -15.79
C SER A 115 19.70 1.09 -16.23
N ILE A 116 20.10 0.41 -17.30
CA ILE A 116 21.37 0.72 -17.98
C ILE A 116 21.26 2.12 -18.61
N PRO A 117 22.20 3.05 -18.33
CA PRO A 117 22.17 4.40 -18.89
C PRO A 117 22.04 4.40 -20.41
N GLN A 118 21.27 5.36 -20.95
CA GLN A 118 21.03 5.44 -22.39
C GLN A 118 22.34 5.56 -23.19
N ALA A 119 23.31 6.32 -22.71
CA ALA A 119 24.61 6.46 -23.36
C ALA A 119 25.37 5.12 -23.45
N VAL A 120 25.30 4.29 -22.41
CA VAL A 120 25.90 2.95 -22.40
C VAL A 120 25.15 2.02 -23.36
N ARG A 121 23.81 2.07 -23.36
CA ARG A 121 22.99 1.28 -24.30
C ARG A 121 23.29 1.62 -25.75
N LYS A 122 23.48 2.90 -26.09
CA LYS A 122 23.87 3.31 -27.45
C LYS A 122 25.18 2.63 -27.90
N LYS A 123 26.19 2.55 -27.03
CA LYS A 123 27.45 1.83 -27.32
C LYS A 123 27.26 0.32 -27.48
N MET A 124 26.26 -0.25 -26.82
CA MET A 124 25.90 -1.66 -27.04
C MET A 124 25.20 -1.86 -28.38
N GLU A 125 24.27 -0.95 -28.72
CA GLU A 125 23.46 -0.98 -29.94
C GLU A 125 24.32 -0.74 -31.20
N ASP A 126 25.35 0.12 -31.12
CA ASP A 126 26.30 0.36 -32.22
C ASP A 126 27.44 -0.68 -32.30
N GLY A 127 27.50 -1.62 -31.35
CA GLY A 127 28.50 -2.70 -31.30
C GLY A 127 29.88 -2.27 -30.82
N SER A 128 30.08 -1.01 -30.39
CA SER A 128 31.36 -0.54 -29.84
C SER A 128 31.65 -1.08 -28.44
N LEU A 129 30.62 -1.51 -27.70
CA LEU A 129 30.73 -2.05 -26.34
C LEU A 129 29.98 -3.38 -26.20
N PHE A 130 30.71 -4.44 -25.89
CA PHE A 130 30.16 -5.70 -25.41
C PHE A 130 29.92 -5.60 -23.89
N LEU A 131 28.64 -5.53 -23.50
CA LEU A 131 28.22 -5.52 -22.10
C LEU A 131 27.60 -6.87 -21.71
N SER A 132 28.13 -7.51 -20.67
CA SER A 132 27.46 -8.63 -19.99
C SER A 132 26.98 -8.21 -18.61
N ALA A 133 25.67 -8.17 -18.40
CA ALA A 133 25.05 -7.77 -17.14
C ALA A 133 23.98 -8.76 -16.64
N LYS A 134 24.11 -10.03 -17.05
CA LYS A 134 23.20 -11.12 -16.64
C LYS A 134 23.27 -11.35 -15.13
N GLU A 135 22.25 -11.99 -14.56
CA GLU A 135 22.23 -12.37 -13.14
C GLU A 135 22.38 -11.17 -12.18
N ASN A 136 21.76 -10.03 -12.54
CA ASN A 136 21.55 -8.87 -11.67
C ASN A 136 20.05 -8.69 -11.43
N PRO A 137 19.47 -9.17 -10.31
CA PRO A 137 18.03 -9.31 -10.14
C PRO A 137 17.21 -8.02 -10.30
N ASN A 138 17.82 -6.86 -10.02
CA ASN A 138 17.14 -5.56 -10.02
C ASN A 138 17.58 -4.65 -11.19
N LEU A 139 18.43 -5.14 -12.10
CA LEU A 139 18.95 -4.37 -13.22
C LEU A 139 18.09 -4.59 -14.47
N CYS A 140 17.54 -3.52 -15.04
CA CYS A 140 16.79 -3.59 -16.29
C CYS A 140 17.70 -3.22 -17.47
N GLN A 141 17.66 -4.06 -18.50
CA GLN A 141 18.40 -3.83 -19.75
C GLN A 141 17.67 -2.89 -20.71
N SER A 142 16.38 -2.61 -20.47
CA SER A 142 15.57 -1.68 -21.27
C SER A 142 15.37 -0.33 -20.56
N ALA A 143 14.94 0.68 -21.31
CA ALA A 143 14.57 1.99 -20.79
C ALA A 143 13.43 1.94 -19.75
N SER A 144 12.63 0.87 -19.76
CA SER A 144 11.48 0.70 -18.87
C SER A 144 11.84 -0.23 -17.71
N CYS A 145 12.47 0.34 -16.68
CA CYS A 145 12.21 -0.11 -15.32
C CYS A 145 10.93 0.57 -14.82
N GLU A 146 9.79 0.45 -15.52
CA GLU A 146 8.52 0.60 -14.83
C GLU A 146 8.33 -0.64 -13.97
N GLY A 147 9.04 -0.67 -12.84
CA GLY A 147 8.55 -1.40 -11.69
C GLY A 147 7.17 -0.85 -11.45
N LYS A 148 6.13 -1.60 -11.84
CA LYS A 148 4.73 -1.30 -11.59
C LYS A 148 4.65 -0.75 -10.17
N LYS A 149 4.55 0.58 -10.03
CA LYS A 149 4.35 1.17 -8.71
C LYS A 149 3.07 0.52 -8.21
N LYS A 150 3.22 -0.23 -7.14
CA LYS A 150 2.30 -1.27 -6.71
C LYS A 150 0.88 -0.71 -6.73
N PHE A 151 0.03 -1.27 -7.59
CA PHE A 151 -1.43 -1.07 -7.63
C PHE A 151 -2.11 -1.42 -6.29
N VAL A 152 -1.33 -1.82 -5.29
CA VAL A 152 -1.73 -2.13 -3.92
C VAL A 152 -2.25 -0.89 -3.18
N ILE A 153 -1.70 0.30 -3.41
CA ILE A 153 -2.13 1.51 -2.69
C ILE A 153 -3.60 1.88 -2.98
N PRO A 154 -4.06 1.99 -4.25
CA PRO A 154 -5.46 2.32 -4.53
C PRO A 154 -6.44 1.20 -4.12
N VAL A 155 -6.00 -0.07 -4.17
CA VAL A 155 -6.86 -1.22 -3.80
C VAL A 155 -7.07 -1.29 -2.28
N VAL A 156 -6.05 -1.03 -1.47
CA VAL A 156 -6.20 -1.03 0.00
C VAL A 156 -7.06 0.16 0.45
N ALA A 157 -6.88 1.34 -0.16
CA ALA A 157 -7.70 2.51 0.15
C ALA A 157 -9.18 2.31 -0.20
N SER A 158 -9.48 1.66 -1.33
CA SER A 158 -10.86 1.38 -1.74
C SER A 158 -11.55 0.35 -0.83
N VAL A 159 -10.84 -0.69 -0.42
CA VAL A 159 -11.36 -1.70 0.52
C VAL A 159 -11.66 -1.08 1.90
N LEU A 160 -10.78 -0.23 2.42
CA LEU A 160 -11.00 0.47 3.70
C LEU A 160 -12.21 1.40 3.64
N ALA A 161 -12.40 2.12 2.52
CA ALA A 161 -13.55 3.00 2.34
C ALA A 161 -14.88 2.22 2.33
N LEU A 162 -14.92 1.06 1.66
CA LEU A 162 -16.11 0.21 1.63
C LEU A 162 -16.48 -0.36 3.01
N ILE A 163 -15.48 -0.75 3.81
CA ILE A 163 -15.68 -1.24 5.18
C ILE A 163 -16.21 -0.11 6.09
N LEU A 164 -15.69 1.11 5.95
CA LEU A 164 -16.20 2.28 6.68
C LEU A 164 -17.64 2.61 6.29
N LEU A 165 -17.98 2.53 5.00
CA LEU A 165 -19.35 2.75 4.54
C LEU A 165 -20.31 1.68 5.05
N SER A 166 -19.92 0.41 5.01
CA SER A 166 -20.76 -0.70 5.48
C SER A 166 -21.00 -0.63 6.98
N THR A 167 -19.99 -0.25 7.77
CA THR A 167 -20.13 -0.08 9.22
C THR A 167 -21.03 1.11 9.56
N LEU A 168 -20.91 2.24 8.87
CA LEU A 168 -21.82 3.39 9.04
C LEU A 168 -23.26 3.03 8.68
N VAL A 169 -23.49 2.29 7.60
CA VAL A 169 -24.84 1.81 7.22
C VAL A 169 -25.39 0.85 8.28
N MET A 170 -24.58 -0.08 8.78
CA MET A 170 -24.98 -0.99 9.86
C MET A 170 -25.32 -0.24 11.14
N ILE A 171 -24.53 0.75 11.54
CA ILE A 171 -24.80 1.62 12.69
C ILE A 171 -26.08 2.43 12.44
N PHE A 172 -26.28 2.99 11.25
CA PHE A 172 -27.50 3.73 10.91
C PHE A 172 -28.73 2.82 10.96
N CYS A 173 -28.66 1.62 10.38
CA CYS A 173 -29.73 0.61 10.45
C CYS A 173 -30.00 0.17 11.89
N TYR A 174 -28.96 -0.01 12.70
CA TYR A 174 -29.08 -0.32 14.12
C TYR A 174 -29.73 0.82 14.90
N CYS A 175 -29.29 2.07 14.70
CA CYS A 175 -29.87 3.26 15.31
C CYS A 175 -31.34 3.46 14.88
N LYS A 176 -31.67 3.22 13.61
CA LYS A 176 -33.04 3.28 13.10
C LYS A 176 -33.91 2.19 13.72
N ARG A 177 -33.42 0.95 13.81
CA ARG A 177 -34.13 -0.16 14.49
C ARG A 177 -34.29 0.07 15.99
N LYS A 178 -33.28 0.63 16.66
CA LYS A 178 -33.33 0.99 18.08
C LYS A 178 -34.32 2.13 18.31
N ARG A 179 -34.31 3.16 17.44
CA ARG A 179 -35.29 4.26 17.48
C ARG A 179 -36.71 3.75 17.26
N GLN A 180 -36.94 2.91 16.26
CA GLN A 180 -38.24 2.26 16.05
C GLN A 180 -38.67 1.39 17.22
N ARG A 181 -37.74 0.66 17.87
CA ARG A 181 -38.05 -0.11 19.09
C ARG A 181 -38.35 0.80 20.28
N VAL A 182 -37.70 1.97 20.38
CA VAL A 182 -38.00 2.99 21.39
C VAL A 182 -39.33 3.67 21.09
N ASP A 183 -39.69 3.91 19.82
CA ASP A 183 -41.00 4.45 19.44
C ASP A 183 -42.11 3.42 19.73
N LEU A 184 -41.90 2.13 19.44
CA LEU A 184 -42.82 1.03 19.80
C LEU A 184 -42.95 0.82 21.31
N VAL A 185 -41.88 1.03 22.08
CA VAL A 185 -41.89 0.95 23.56
C VAL A 185 -42.39 2.25 24.20
N ALA A 186 -42.27 3.40 23.53
CA ALA A 186 -42.88 4.66 23.94
C ALA A 186 -44.40 4.64 23.71
N GLU A 187 -44.85 4.00 22.63
CA GLU A 187 -46.27 3.74 22.38
C GLU A 187 -46.84 2.77 23.43
N PHE A 188 -46.08 1.74 23.83
CA PHE A 188 -46.47 0.82 24.91
C PHE A 188 -46.43 1.44 26.32
N ASN A 189 -45.54 2.41 26.58
CA ASN A 189 -45.47 3.11 27.88
C ASN A 189 -46.52 4.23 28.04
N ILE A 190 -47.21 4.62 26.96
CA ILE A 190 -48.37 5.52 27.04
C ILE A 190 -49.67 4.72 27.30
N GLU A 191 -49.68 3.41 27.04
CA GLU A 191 -50.81 2.51 27.25
C GLU A 191 -50.78 1.78 28.61
N GLY A 192 -49.88 2.21 29.51
CA GLY A 192 -49.74 1.72 30.89
C GLY A 192 -50.41 2.59 31.97
N SER A 193 -51.17 3.63 31.58
CA SER A 193 -51.91 4.46 32.54
C SER A 193 -53.41 4.41 32.26
N LEU A 194 -54.11 3.58 33.06
CA LEU A 194 -55.55 3.64 33.30
C LEU A 194 -55.95 5.07 33.70
N LYS A 195 -56.28 5.91 32.72
CA LYS A 195 -57.07 7.12 32.93
C LYS A 195 -58.49 6.82 32.51
N SER A 196 -59.35 6.58 33.49
CA SER A 196 -60.80 6.65 33.35
C SER A 196 -61.15 7.97 32.65
N LYS A 197 -61.55 7.93 31.38
CA LYS A 197 -62.29 9.03 30.78
C LYS A 197 -63.74 8.84 31.22
N ASN A 198 -64.19 9.64 32.19
CA ASN A 198 -65.60 9.80 32.45
C ASN A 198 -66.23 10.44 31.20
N GLN A 199 -66.81 9.61 30.34
CA GLN A 199 -67.53 10.07 29.17
C GLN A 199 -69.00 10.25 29.57
N GLU A 200 -69.50 11.48 29.46
CA GLU A 200 -70.91 11.77 29.64
C GLU A 200 -71.69 11.37 28.40
N PHE A 201 -72.84 10.72 28.58
CA PHE A 201 -73.75 10.31 27.52
C PHE A 201 -75.10 11.00 27.68
N THR A 202 -75.67 11.47 26.58
CA THR A 202 -77.05 11.97 26.56
C THR A 202 -78.05 10.83 26.66
N TYR A 203 -79.28 11.11 27.12
CA TYR A 203 -80.34 10.10 27.21
C TYR A 203 -80.64 9.43 25.85
N SER A 204 -80.64 10.19 24.77
CA SER A 204 -80.80 9.68 23.40
C SER A 204 -79.69 8.72 22.98
N GLU A 205 -78.45 8.98 23.41
CA GLU A 205 -77.32 8.10 23.13
C GLU A 205 -77.42 6.81 23.93
N LEU A 206 -77.79 6.89 25.22
CA LEU A 206 -78.04 5.71 26.05
C LEU A 206 -79.16 4.84 25.46
N MET A 207 -80.24 5.45 24.97
CA MET A 207 -81.33 4.73 24.32
C MET A 207 -80.85 4.02 23.04
N ARG A 208 -79.94 4.63 22.27
CA ARG A 208 -79.35 3.98 21.09
C ARG A 208 -78.37 2.86 21.47
N ILE A 209 -77.50 3.10 22.45
CA ILE A 209 -76.44 2.18 22.88
C ILE A 209 -77.02 0.92 23.52
N THR A 210 -78.07 1.06 24.33
CA THR A 210 -78.73 -0.04 25.06
C THR A 210 -79.88 -0.67 24.27
N ASN A 211 -80.10 -0.24 23.02
CA ASN A 211 -81.22 -0.66 22.18
C ASN A 211 -82.57 -0.51 22.91
N ASN A 212 -82.85 0.72 23.35
CA ASN A 212 -84.02 1.11 24.12
C ASN A 212 -84.16 0.34 25.45
N PHE A 213 -83.04 0.19 26.18
CA PHE A 213 -82.97 -0.48 27.48
C PHE A 213 -83.47 -1.94 27.47
N LYS A 214 -83.34 -2.63 26.34
CA LYS A 214 -83.92 -3.96 26.11
C LYS A 214 -83.32 -5.07 26.97
N THR A 215 -82.02 -5.01 27.26
CA THR A 215 -81.30 -6.11 27.93
C THR A 215 -80.81 -5.67 29.29
N VAL A 216 -81.40 -6.22 30.35
CA VAL A 216 -80.99 -6.02 31.74
C VAL A 216 -80.02 -7.14 32.14
N ILE A 217 -78.85 -6.79 32.65
CA ILE A 217 -77.84 -7.73 33.14
C ILE A 217 -77.97 -7.91 34.66
N GLY A 218 -78.51 -6.92 35.38
CA GLY A 218 -78.73 -6.99 36.81
C GLY A 218 -79.66 -5.90 37.32
N GLU A 219 -80.32 -6.18 38.44
CA GLU A 219 -81.24 -5.28 39.13
C GLU A 219 -80.95 -5.31 40.63
N GLY A 220 -80.92 -4.15 41.26
CA GLY A 220 -80.67 -4.01 42.69
C GLY A 220 -81.43 -2.83 43.28
N GLY A 221 -81.31 -2.61 44.59
CA GLY A 221 -82.07 -1.59 45.33
C GLY A 221 -81.81 -0.12 44.96
N PHE A 222 -80.95 0.15 44.00
CA PHE A 222 -80.55 1.48 43.53
C PHE A 222 -80.72 1.69 42.03
N GLY A 223 -81.21 0.68 41.29
CA GLY A 223 -81.44 0.80 39.84
C GLY A 223 -81.16 -0.48 39.06
N LYS A 224 -81.18 -0.33 37.72
CA LYS A 224 -80.99 -1.41 36.75
C LYS A 224 -79.70 -1.21 35.96
N VAL A 225 -79.05 -2.33 35.65
CA VAL A 225 -77.84 -2.38 34.83
C VAL A 225 -78.19 -2.93 33.46
N TYR A 226 -77.97 -2.14 32.43
CA TYR A 226 -78.29 -2.47 31.04
C TYR A 226 -77.05 -2.81 30.23
N LEU A 227 -77.17 -3.76 29.30
CA LEU A 227 -76.13 -4.07 28.33
C LEU A 227 -76.18 -3.07 27.17
N GLY A 228 -75.03 -2.44 26.90
CA GLY A 228 -74.85 -1.55 25.77
C GLY A 228 -73.70 -1.98 24.86
N THR A 229 -73.77 -1.57 23.60
CA THR A 229 -72.68 -1.80 22.62
C THR A 229 -72.15 -0.47 22.14
N LEU A 230 -70.87 -0.20 22.38
CA LEU A 230 -70.19 1.02 21.92
C LEU A 230 -69.43 0.74 20.63
N THR A 231 -69.80 1.45 19.57
CA THR A 231 -69.07 1.44 18.29
C THR A 231 -68.13 2.63 18.27
N ASN A 232 -66.88 2.45 18.70
CA ASN A 232 -65.83 3.42 18.41
C ASN A 232 -65.32 3.22 16.97
N TRP A 233 -64.81 4.29 16.36
CA TRP A 233 -64.42 4.41 14.94
C TRP A 233 -63.29 3.49 14.45
N GLN A 234 -62.92 2.47 15.23
CA GLN A 234 -61.92 1.44 14.90
C GLN A 234 -62.52 0.03 14.87
N SER A 235 -63.78 -0.09 14.41
CA SER A 235 -64.42 -1.34 13.98
C SER A 235 -64.42 -2.51 14.98
N SER A 236 -64.31 -2.22 16.29
CA SER A 236 -64.29 -3.23 17.36
C SER A 236 -65.45 -2.98 18.33
N CYS A 237 -66.45 -3.86 18.33
CA CYS A 237 -67.59 -3.80 19.25
C CYS A 237 -67.13 -4.14 20.67
N HIS A 238 -67.22 -3.17 21.58
CA HIS A 238 -67.02 -3.40 23.01
C HIS A 238 -68.39 -3.44 23.71
N GLN A 239 -68.64 -4.48 24.49
CA GLN A 239 -69.81 -4.58 25.37
C GLN A 239 -69.51 -3.82 26.67
N VAL A 240 -70.42 -2.93 27.05
CA VAL A 240 -70.29 -2.11 28.26
C VAL A 240 -71.61 -2.15 29.04
N ALA A 241 -71.51 -2.22 30.37
CA ALA A 241 -72.66 -2.21 31.26
C ALA A 241 -72.94 -0.79 31.76
N PHE A 242 -74.18 -0.33 31.66
CA PHE A 242 -74.62 0.99 32.13
C PHE A 242 -75.55 0.83 33.33
N CYS A 243 -75.16 1.35 34.49
CA CYS A 243 -76.00 1.41 35.67
C CYS A 243 -76.82 2.71 35.66
N ILE A 244 -78.14 2.61 35.66
CA ILE A 244 -79.04 3.76 35.69
C ILE A 244 -79.70 3.82 37.06
N ILE A 245 -79.44 4.91 37.77
CA ILE A 245 -80.02 5.17 39.09
C ILE A 245 -81.42 5.74 38.87
N GLU A 246 -82.44 4.98 39.24
CA GLU A 246 -83.81 5.46 39.24
C GLU A 246 -84.10 6.13 40.60
N PRO A 247 -84.65 7.35 40.65
CA PRO A 247 -85.04 7.96 41.91
C PRO A 247 -86.13 7.11 42.56
N ARG A 248 -86.01 6.85 43.86
CA ARG A 248 -87.10 6.26 44.64
C ARG A 248 -88.31 7.18 44.53
N SER A 249 -89.41 6.65 44.01
CA SER A 249 -90.75 7.24 44.12
C SER A 249 -91.19 7.35 45.57
#